data_AF-A0A959F1C1-F1
#
_entry.id   AF-A0A959F1C1-F1
#
_cell.length_a   1.000
_cell.length_b   1.000
_cell.length_c   1.000
_cell.angle_alpha   90.00
_cell.angle_beta   90.00
_cell.angle_gamma   90.00
#
_symmetry.space_group_name_H-M   'P 1'
#
loop_
_entity.id
_entity.type
_entity.pdbx_description
1 polymer ?
#
loop_
_entity_poly.entity_id
_entity_poly.type
_entity_poly.pdbx_seq_one_letter_code
_entity_poly.pdbx_strand_id
1 'polypeptide(L)'
;EADWLATRTEWEKWRQDAALLERTFLDWNEARQLEDKLAAEIKTLQAEASGVGKELERLRAELEETGRTLEEKLRQFDELRPTEVVRSRSDLMDWQARKLEQFRREKDRFVRLAELQEQYLDLLRQQSSCRDRIDSLHAREMALSHDLLNSIEVLEEFRTERDYKQQIFEQQQLIANYEKDREKLVEGEPCPLCFAVHHPFREHQQPLRPFVDEAKADYRRAQDRYESALFEHRDLLQDQRDLEGELEQLAGEERGQFHTLTTQLQLVEERIGALIAEIGTQKWGELRNLAPQGVREWFDRQEAELQTAWKELLELEKALQTEESRQTALHERENRLLLSDQQHRQQLSYLHERKSEAAARQAQRWTELNAFLERYGYQAMPEDVRSRIDQMQLEGAEYSKRQASLQHLREEEKTGAERVRLGEEALREMDQALAQRQEEFVART
;
A
#
# COMPACT_ATOMS: atom_id res chain seq x y z
N GLU A 1 81.98 65.60 -38.04
CA GLU A 1 80.55 65.27 -38.28
C GLU A 1 80.33 64.48 -39.56
N ALA A 2 81.02 64.80 -40.67
CA ALA A 2 80.86 64.09 -41.95
C ALA A 2 81.19 62.58 -41.88
N ASP A 3 82.28 62.17 -41.19
CA ASP A 3 82.65 60.75 -41.04
C ASP A 3 81.67 59.91 -40.23
N TRP A 4 80.93 60.53 -39.29
CA TRP A 4 79.94 59.85 -38.45
C TRP A 4 78.64 59.58 -39.23
N LEU A 5 78.22 60.50 -40.10
CA LEU A 5 77.08 60.27 -41.00
C LEU A 5 77.45 59.29 -42.13
N ALA A 6 78.69 59.31 -42.63
CA ALA A 6 79.16 58.43 -43.69
C ALA A 6 79.25 56.94 -43.28
N THR A 7 79.40 56.65 -41.98
CA THR A 7 79.43 55.29 -41.42
C THR A 7 78.05 54.76 -41.03
N ARG A 8 76.99 55.59 -41.13
CA ARG A 8 75.61 55.27 -40.70
C ARG A 8 74.57 55.60 -41.79
N THR A 9 74.91 55.36 -43.07
CA THR A 9 74.03 55.66 -44.22
C THR A 9 72.68 54.94 -44.18
N GLU A 10 72.59 53.82 -43.48
CA GLU A 10 71.35 53.06 -43.24
C GLU A 10 70.29 53.88 -42.47
N TRP A 11 70.72 54.84 -41.64
CA TRP A 11 69.85 55.72 -40.87
C TRP A 11 69.16 56.80 -41.71
N GLU A 12 69.51 56.95 -42.99
CA GLU A 12 68.82 57.87 -43.91
C GLU A 12 67.41 57.38 -44.25
N LYS A 13 67.20 56.05 -44.28
CA LYS A 13 65.87 55.43 -44.47
C LYS A 13 65.06 55.29 -43.18
N TRP A 14 65.71 55.48 -42.02
CA TRP A 14 65.12 55.32 -40.69
C TRP A 14 63.82 56.12 -40.50
N ARG A 15 63.69 57.33 -41.04
CA ARG A 15 62.45 58.12 -40.88
C ARG A 15 61.21 57.45 -41.48
N GLN A 16 61.35 56.76 -42.61
CA GLN A 16 60.25 56.02 -43.24
C GLN A 16 60.02 54.68 -42.54
N ASP A 17 61.11 54.07 -42.09
CA ASP A 17 61.17 52.78 -41.42
C ASP A 17 60.70 52.83 -39.95
N ALA A 18 60.88 53.94 -39.25
CA ALA A 18 60.49 54.11 -37.85
C ALA A 18 58.97 54.07 -37.65
N ALA A 19 58.20 54.63 -38.59
CA ALA A 19 56.75 54.54 -38.58
C ALA A 19 56.26 53.10 -38.83
N LEU A 20 56.98 52.37 -39.68
CA LEU A 20 56.70 50.95 -39.94
C LEU A 20 57.07 50.07 -38.73
N LEU A 21 58.19 50.36 -38.07
CA LEU A 21 58.65 49.66 -36.86
C LEU A 21 57.69 49.85 -35.67
N GLU A 22 57.23 51.08 -35.45
CA GLU A 22 56.25 51.36 -34.39
C GLU A 22 54.93 50.62 -34.67
N ARG A 23 54.51 50.58 -35.94
CA ARG A 23 53.31 49.83 -36.35
C ARG A 23 53.48 48.32 -36.17
N THR A 24 54.61 47.74 -36.56
CA THR A 24 54.83 46.29 -36.37
C THR A 24 54.97 45.91 -34.90
N PHE A 25 55.53 46.80 -34.07
CA PHE A 25 55.55 46.63 -32.61
C PHE A 25 54.15 46.68 -32.00
N LEU A 26 53.31 47.64 -32.41
CA LEU A 26 51.91 47.72 -31.97
C LEU A 26 51.13 46.47 -32.39
N ASP A 27 51.22 46.05 -33.65
CA ASP A 27 50.58 44.83 -34.16
C ASP A 27 51.04 43.58 -33.38
N TRP A 28 52.33 43.47 -33.04
CA TRP A 28 52.87 42.38 -32.23
C TRP A 28 52.34 42.40 -30.79
N ASN A 29 52.32 43.58 -30.17
CA ASN A 29 51.83 43.75 -28.80
C ASN A 29 50.32 43.49 -28.69
N GLU A 30 49.54 43.92 -29.69
CA GLU A 30 48.11 43.61 -29.79
C GLU A 30 47.88 42.10 -29.94
N ALA A 31 48.66 41.40 -30.76
CA ALA A 31 48.59 39.95 -30.92
C ALA A 31 48.93 39.21 -29.61
N ARG A 32 49.97 39.67 -28.88
CA ARG A 32 50.34 39.14 -27.57
C ARG A 32 49.24 39.35 -26.52
N GLN A 33 48.69 40.56 -26.43
CA GLN A 33 47.59 40.86 -25.52
C GLN A 33 46.33 40.04 -25.84
N LEU A 34 46.08 39.79 -27.13
CA LEU A 34 44.99 38.93 -27.56
C LEU A 34 45.23 37.47 -27.14
N GLU A 35 46.44 36.94 -27.30
CA GLU A 35 46.77 35.59 -26.82
C GLU A 35 46.59 35.46 -25.31
N ASP A 36 47.08 36.43 -24.52
CA ASP A 36 46.94 36.43 -23.06
C ASP A 36 45.46 36.47 -22.64
N LYS A 37 44.64 37.29 -23.31
CA LYS A 37 43.18 37.34 -23.09
C LYS A 37 42.51 36.00 -23.41
N LEU A 38 42.81 35.42 -24.57
CA LEU A 38 42.26 34.12 -24.97
C LEU A 38 42.71 32.99 -24.02
N ALA A 39 43.95 33.04 -23.52
CA ALA A 39 44.45 32.08 -22.53
C ALA A 39 43.69 32.18 -21.20
N ALA A 40 43.36 33.39 -20.75
CA ALA A 40 42.53 33.60 -19.57
C ALA A 40 41.10 33.07 -19.78
N GLU A 41 40.47 33.37 -20.92
CA GLU A 41 39.13 32.89 -21.29
C GLU A 41 39.06 31.36 -21.41
N ILE A 42 40.09 30.73 -22.00
CA ILE A 42 40.21 29.26 -22.03
C ILE A 42 40.26 28.70 -20.61
N LYS A 43 41.04 29.30 -19.72
CA LYS A 43 41.18 28.83 -18.33
C LYS A 43 39.85 28.93 -17.56
N THR A 44 39.09 30.01 -17.75
CA THR A 44 37.77 30.16 -17.12
C THR A 44 36.77 29.15 -17.65
N LEU A 45 36.69 28.98 -18.98
CA LEU A 45 35.78 28.00 -19.60
C LEU A 45 36.17 26.55 -19.28
N GLN A 46 37.46 26.24 -19.13
CA GLN A 46 37.91 24.93 -18.67
C GLN A 46 37.47 24.65 -17.23
N ALA A 47 37.49 25.65 -16.35
CA ALA A 47 37.00 25.51 -14.99
C ALA A 47 35.48 25.27 -14.97
N GLU A 48 34.71 26.02 -15.77
CA GLU A 48 33.26 25.83 -15.93
C GLU A 48 32.91 24.44 -16.49
N ALA A 49 33.58 24.01 -17.56
CA ALA A 49 33.41 22.68 -18.14
C ALA A 49 33.73 21.56 -17.14
N SER A 50 34.78 21.73 -16.33
CA SER A 50 35.13 20.77 -15.27
C SER A 50 34.07 20.72 -14.16
N GLY A 51 33.40 21.85 -13.89
CA GLY A 51 32.27 21.93 -12.97
C GLY A 51 31.07 21.14 -13.50
N VAL A 52 30.68 21.36 -14.75
CA VAL A 52 29.60 20.62 -15.42
C VAL A 52 29.90 19.12 -15.47
N GLY A 53 31.15 18.72 -15.75
CA GLY A 53 31.57 17.32 -15.74
C GLY A 53 31.37 16.64 -14.38
N LYS A 54 31.75 17.29 -13.28
CA LYS A 54 31.53 16.78 -11.91
C LYS A 54 30.04 16.69 -11.57
N GLU A 55 29.24 17.66 -12.01
CA GLU A 55 27.78 17.61 -11.83
C GLU A 55 27.14 16.46 -12.61
N LEU A 56 27.61 16.17 -13.82
CA LEU A 56 27.16 15.01 -14.61
C LEU A 56 27.49 13.68 -13.94
N GLU A 57 28.72 13.51 -13.42
CA GLU A 57 29.09 12.30 -12.68
C GLU A 57 28.22 12.10 -11.45
N ARG A 58 27.95 13.17 -10.69
CA ARG A 58 27.05 13.11 -9.54
C ARG A 58 25.63 12.74 -9.95
N LEU A 59 25.08 13.34 -11.01
CA LEU A 59 23.74 13.02 -11.48
C LEU A 59 23.61 11.58 -12.00
N ARG A 60 24.66 11.04 -12.64
CA ARG A 60 24.68 9.63 -13.06
C ARG A 60 24.65 8.68 -11.87
N ALA A 61 25.40 9.00 -10.81
CA ALA A 61 25.32 8.23 -9.57
C ALA A 61 23.91 8.29 -8.94
N GLU A 62 23.28 9.48 -8.92
CA GLU A 62 21.89 9.64 -8.45
C GLU A 62 20.88 8.88 -9.36
N LEU A 63 21.10 8.81 -10.67
CA LEU A 63 20.29 8.03 -11.62
C LEU A 63 20.44 6.52 -11.41
N GLU A 64 21.66 6.02 -11.17
CA GLU A 64 21.87 4.61 -10.85
C GLU A 64 21.21 4.22 -9.51
N GLU A 65 21.33 5.08 -8.49
CA GLU A 65 20.70 4.85 -7.20
C GLU A 65 19.18 4.81 -7.32
N THR A 66 18.58 5.81 -7.99
CA THR A 66 17.13 5.84 -8.23
C THR A 66 16.67 4.64 -9.07
N GLY A 67 17.44 4.24 -10.08
CA GLY A 67 17.17 3.03 -10.87
C GLY A 67 17.12 1.76 -10.02
N ARG A 68 18.10 1.55 -9.12
CA ARG A 68 18.08 0.41 -8.18
C ARG A 68 16.89 0.44 -7.24
N THR A 69 16.53 1.61 -6.72
CA THR A 69 15.35 1.73 -5.85
C THR A 69 14.05 1.46 -6.60
N LEU A 70 13.97 1.83 -7.87
CA LEU A 70 12.82 1.56 -8.73
C LEU A 70 12.69 0.05 -8.98
N GLU A 71 13.78 -0.63 -9.35
CA GLU A 71 13.81 -2.08 -9.56
C GLU A 71 13.40 -2.85 -8.30
N GLU A 72 13.91 -2.46 -7.13
CA GLU A 72 13.55 -3.10 -5.87
C GLU A 72 12.06 -2.90 -5.53
N LYS A 73 11.52 -1.68 -5.68
CA LYS A 73 10.10 -1.40 -5.46
C LYS A 73 9.22 -2.12 -6.48
N LEU A 74 9.65 -2.25 -7.74
CA LEU A 74 8.94 -3.01 -8.77
C LEU A 74 8.90 -4.49 -8.42
N ARG A 75 10.01 -5.05 -7.92
CA ARG A 75 10.06 -6.44 -7.44
C ARG A 75 9.09 -6.67 -6.28
N GLN A 76 9.09 -5.79 -5.28
CA GLN A 76 8.14 -5.86 -4.15
C GLN A 76 6.70 -5.74 -4.61
N PHE A 77 6.43 -4.86 -5.59
CA PHE A 77 5.10 -4.72 -6.18
C PHE A 77 4.67 -5.99 -6.91
N ASP A 78 5.56 -6.61 -7.69
CA ASP A 78 5.30 -7.85 -8.43
C ASP A 78 5.11 -9.06 -7.50
N GLU A 79 5.83 -9.14 -6.38
CA GLU A 79 5.66 -10.18 -5.37
C GLU A 79 4.29 -10.11 -4.67
N LEU A 80 3.79 -8.89 -4.42
CA LEU A 80 2.50 -8.66 -3.78
C LEU A 80 1.33 -8.67 -4.76
N ARG A 81 1.60 -8.65 -6.07
CA ARG A 81 0.57 -8.61 -7.10
C ARG A 81 -0.05 -10.00 -7.31
N PRO A 82 -1.40 -10.10 -7.34
CA PRO A 82 -2.06 -11.31 -7.78
C PRO A 82 -1.65 -11.63 -9.23
N THR A 83 -1.22 -12.87 -9.48
CA THR A 83 -0.82 -13.39 -10.81
C THR A 83 -1.95 -13.37 -11.84
N GLU A 84 -3.19 -13.17 -11.38
CA GLU A 84 -4.39 -13.12 -12.19
C GLU A 84 -4.64 -11.70 -12.77
N VAL A 85 -4.23 -11.54 -14.03
CA VAL A 85 -4.93 -10.74 -15.07
C VAL A 85 -4.70 -9.22 -15.10
N VAL A 86 -4.14 -8.59 -14.08
CA VAL A 86 -4.00 -7.12 -14.13
C VAL A 86 -2.94 -6.73 -15.16
N ARG A 87 -3.30 -5.90 -16.14
CA ARG A 87 -2.37 -5.35 -17.16
C ARG A 87 -2.07 -3.87 -16.92
N SER A 88 -2.97 -3.15 -16.28
CA SER A 88 -2.78 -1.73 -15.94
C SER A 88 -3.18 -1.41 -14.49
N ARG A 89 -2.73 -0.25 -14.03
CA ARG A 89 -3.01 0.30 -12.70
C ARG A 89 -4.51 0.46 -12.39
N SER A 90 -5.28 0.99 -13.34
CA SER A 90 -6.74 1.09 -13.18
C SER A 90 -7.40 -0.29 -13.06
N ASP A 91 -6.88 -1.28 -13.79
CA ASP A 91 -7.41 -2.64 -13.72
C ASP A 91 -7.16 -3.29 -12.36
N LEU A 92 -6.09 -2.90 -11.64
CA LEU A 92 -5.80 -3.43 -10.29
C LEU A 92 -6.88 -2.96 -9.31
N MET A 93 -7.21 -1.67 -9.35
CA MET A 93 -8.20 -1.05 -8.47
C MET A 93 -9.60 -1.57 -8.75
N ASP A 94 -9.97 -1.71 -10.03
CA ASP A 94 -11.25 -2.27 -10.43
C ASP A 94 -11.36 -3.76 -10.09
N TRP A 95 -10.28 -4.54 -10.29
CA TRP A 95 -10.24 -5.95 -9.91
C TRP A 95 -10.38 -6.12 -8.40
N GLN A 96 -9.72 -5.27 -7.60
CA GLN A 96 -9.82 -5.32 -6.14
C GLN A 96 -11.20 -4.90 -5.64
N ALA A 97 -11.79 -3.84 -6.19
CA ALA A 97 -13.15 -3.45 -5.84
C ALA A 97 -14.14 -4.58 -6.12
N ARG A 98 -14.01 -5.24 -7.28
CA ARG A 98 -14.82 -6.43 -7.63
C ARG A 98 -14.56 -7.60 -6.70
N LYS A 99 -13.29 -7.86 -6.33
CA LYS A 99 -12.94 -8.94 -5.40
C LYS A 99 -13.46 -8.71 -4.00
N LEU A 100 -13.33 -7.49 -3.46
CA LEU A 100 -13.90 -7.11 -2.17
C LEU A 100 -15.42 -7.20 -2.18
N GLU A 101 -16.07 -6.73 -3.26
CA GLU A 101 -17.51 -6.86 -3.40
C GLU A 101 -17.95 -8.32 -3.50
N GLN A 102 -17.23 -9.14 -4.25
CA GLN A 102 -17.46 -10.58 -4.30
C GLN A 102 -17.29 -11.21 -2.91
N PHE A 103 -16.22 -10.87 -2.18
CA PHE A 103 -15.97 -11.36 -0.82
C PHE A 103 -17.08 -10.96 0.15
N ARG A 104 -17.58 -9.72 0.08
CA ARG A 104 -18.70 -9.26 0.90
C ARG A 104 -19.99 -9.99 0.59
N ARG A 105 -20.28 -10.22 -0.71
CA ARG A 105 -21.44 -11.02 -1.12
C ARG A 105 -21.31 -12.47 -0.63
N GLU A 106 -20.11 -13.05 -0.69
CA GLU A 106 -19.84 -14.38 -0.14
C GLU A 106 -20.07 -14.39 1.39
N LYS A 107 -19.50 -13.43 2.12
CA LYS A 107 -19.71 -13.25 3.57
C LYS A 107 -21.19 -13.22 3.94
N ASP A 108 -21.98 -12.36 3.28
CA ASP A 108 -23.40 -12.22 3.58
C ASP A 108 -24.17 -13.53 3.36
N ARG A 109 -23.83 -14.29 2.31
CA ARG A 109 -24.43 -15.61 2.05
C ARG A 109 -24.08 -16.60 3.14
N PHE A 110 -22.82 -16.68 3.57
CA PHE A 110 -22.40 -17.59 4.64
C PHE A 110 -23.00 -17.24 5.99
N VAL A 111 -23.09 -15.95 6.33
CA VAL A 111 -23.73 -15.49 7.56
C VAL A 111 -25.20 -15.87 7.56
N ARG A 112 -25.90 -15.62 6.45
CA ARG A 112 -27.32 -15.99 6.31
C ARG A 112 -27.53 -17.50 6.37
N LEU A 113 -26.60 -18.28 5.83
CA LEU A 113 -26.63 -19.74 5.92
C LEU A 113 -26.45 -20.23 7.36
N ALA A 114 -25.52 -19.63 8.11
CA ALA A 114 -25.32 -19.95 9.52
C ALA A 114 -26.55 -19.58 10.37
N GLU A 115 -27.18 -18.43 10.11
CA GLU A 115 -28.43 -18.01 10.76
C GLU A 115 -29.58 -18.99 10.46
N LEU A 116 -29.69 -19.47 9.23
CA LEU A 116 -30.69 -20.49 8.87
C LEU A 116 -30.40 -21.84 9.53
N GLN A 117 -29.14 -22.22 9.69
CA GLN A 117 -28.78 -23.45 10.40
C GLN A 117 -29.11 -23.38 11.88
N GLU A 118 -28.91 -22.23 12.53
CA GLU A 118 -29.33 -22.00 13.91
C GLU A 118 -30.85 -22.10 14.05
N GLN A 119 -31.60 -21.45 13.15
CA GLN A 119 -33.07 -21.56 13.09
C GLN A 119 -33.52 -23.01 12.88
N TYR A 120 -32.85 -23.76 12.00
CA TYR A 120 -33.14 -25.17 11.75
C TYR A 120 -32.96 -26.02 13.02
N LEU A 121 -31.86 -25.82 13.74
CA LEU A 121 -31.59 -26.55 14.98
C LEU A 121 -32.61 -26.21 16.08
N ASP A 122 -33.04 -24.96 16.19
CA ASP A 122 -34.06 -24.56 17.15
C ASP A 122 -35.44 -25.15 16.81
N LEU A 123 -35.81 -25.19 15.53
CA LEU A 123 -37.04 -25.86 15.09
C LEU A 123 -37.01 -27.37 15.37
N LEU A 124 -35.85 -28.02 15.17
CA LEU A 124 -35.67 -29.42 15.53
C LEU A 124 -35.82 -29.67 17.04
N ARG A 125 -35.27 -28.78 17.88
CA ARG A 125 -35.44 -28.87 19.35
C ARG A 125 -36.89 -28.69 19.78
N GLN A 126 -37.63 -27.79 19.13
CA GLN A 126 -39.06 -27.61 19.38
C GLN A 126 -39.82 -28.88 18.99
N GLN A 127 -39.53 -29.43 17.81
CA GLN A 127 -40.16 -30.67 17.33
C GLN A 127 -39.85 -31.86 18.25
N SER A 128 -38.62 -31.99 18.76
CA SER A 128 -38.27 -33.05 19.70
C SER A 128 -39.00 -32.87 21.03
N SER A 129 -39.09 -31.64 21.55
CA SER A 129 -39.82 -31.37 22.79
C SER A 129 -41.31 -31.72 22.70
N CYS A 130 -41.95 -31.42 21.56
CA CYS A 130 -43.34 -31.81 21.29
C CYS A 130 -43.49 -33.34 21.30
N ARG A 131 -42.56 -34.05 20.65
CA ARG A 131 -42.55 -35.51 20.58
C ARG A 131 -42.35 -36.15 21.95
N ASP A 132 -41.39 -35.68 22.73
CA ASP A 132 -41.10 -36.18 24.07
C ASP A 132 -42.32 -36.03 24.99
N ARG A 133 -43.08 -34.92 24.84
CA ARG A 133 -44.32 -34.69 25.58
C ARG A 133 -45.40 -35.72 25.22
N ILE A 134 -45.61 -35.98 23.93
CA ILE A 134 -46.57 -36.99 23.46
C ILE A 134 -46.18 -38.39 23.96
N ASP A 135 -44.91 -38.75 23.82
CA ASP A 135 -44.40 -40.05 24.26
C ASP A 135 -44.56 -40.24 25.78
N SER A 136 -44.37 -39.18 26.57
CA SER A 136 -44.58 -39.22 28.04
C SER A 136 -46.04 -39.47 28.43
N LEU A 137 -47.00 -38.92 27.68
CA LEU A 137 -48.43 -39.10 27.95
C LEU A 137 -48.91 -40.48 27.53
N HIS A 138 -48.44 -41.00 26.39
CA HIS A 138 -48.72 -42.39 26.01
C HIS A 138 -48.13 -43.38 27.00
N ALA A 139 -46.93 -43.13 27.54
CA ALA A 139 -46.38 -43.97 28.60
C ALA A 139 -47.26 -43.98 29.85
N ARG A 140 -47.80 -42.81 30.23
CA ARG A 140 -48.74 -42.67 31.35
C ARG A 140 -50.07 -43.38 31.07
N GLU A 141 -50.58 -43.29 29.84
CA GLU A 141 -51.81 -43.97 29.38
C GLU A 141 -51.67 -45.48 29.48
N MET A 142 -50.54 -46.03 29.02
CA MET A 142 -50.27 -47.47 29.11
C MET A 142 -50.15 -47.95 30.55
N ALA A 143 -49.50 -47.17 31.42
CA ALA A 143 -49.41 -47.50 32.84
C ALA A 143 -50.79 -47.51 33.51
N LEU A 144 -51.61 -46.48 33.25
CA LEU A 144 -52.94 -46.37 33.81
C LEU A 144 -53.89 -47.46 33.28
N SER A 145 -53.79 -47.80 32.00
CA SER A 145 -54.56 -48.91 31.40
C SER A 145 -54.22 -50.26 32.06
N HIS A 146 -52.94 -50.49 32.35
CA HIS A 146 -52.50 -51.66 33.12
C HIS A 146 -53.07 -51.66 34.54
N ASP A 147 -53.03 -50.52 35.24
CA ASP A 147 -53.58 -50.41 36.60
C ASP A 147 -55.10 -50.60 36.63
N LEU A 148 -55.81 -50.11 35.61
CA LEU A 148 -57.24 -50.35 35.44
C LEU A 148 -57.56 -51.83 35.26
N LEU A 149 -56.82 -52.55 34.41
CA LEU A 149 -57.00 -53.99 34.23
C LEU A 149 -56.78 -54.74 35.55
N ASN A 150 -55.71 -54.42 36.28
CA ASN A 150 -55.44 -55.02 37.59
C ASN A 150 -56.55 -54.71 38.61
N SER A 151 -57.07 -53.47 38.61
CA SER A 151 -58.14 -53.08 39.52
C SER A 151 -59.45 -53.84 39.26
N ILE A 152 -59.72 -54.23 38.01
CA ILE A 152 -60.88 -55.06 37.66
C ILE A 152 -60.72 -56.47 38.25
N GLU A 153 -59.55 -57.07 38.12
CA GLU A 153 -59.26 -58.40 38.70
C GLU A 153 -59.42 -58.40 40.23
N VAL A 154 -58.85 -57.39 40.91
CA VAL A 154 -58.97 -57.22 42.37
C VAL A 154 -60.43 -56.99 42.79
N LEU A 155 -61.18 -56.20 42.01
CA LEU A 155 -62.60 -55.96 42.27
C LEU A 155 -63.44 -57.23 42.16
N GLU A 156 -63.19 -58.06 41.16
CA GLU A 156 -63.85 -59.35 41.01
C GLU A 156 -63.52 -60.28 42.17
N GLU A 157 -62.24 -60.38 42.57
CA GLU A 157 -61.81 -61.16 43.72
C GLU A 157 -62.55 -60.74 44.99
N PHE A 158 -62.50 -59.46 45.37
CA PHE A 158 -63.16 -58.97 46.58
C PHE A 158 -64.68 -59.05 46.51
N ARG A 159 -65.29 -58.93 45.31
CA ARG A 159 -66.72 -59.17 45.14
C ARG A 159 -67.07 -60.61 45.45
N THR A 160 -66.32 -61.57 44.91
CA THR A 160 -66.56 -62.99 45.17
C THR A 160 -66.33 -63.35 46.64
N GLU A 161 -65.29 -62.81 47.29
CA GLU A 161 -65.05 -62.97 48.72
C GLU A 161 -66.22 -62.42 49.55
N ARG A 162 -66.66 -61.19 49.26
CA ARG A 162 -67.80 -60.56 49.92
C ARG A 162 -69.07 -61.39 49.78
N ASP A 163 -69.40 -61.84 48.57
CA ASP A 163 -70.60 -62.63 48.28
C ASP A 163 -70.56 -63.98 49.02
N TYR A 164 -69.39 -64.62 49.07
CA TYR A 164 -69.18 -65.85 49.84
C TYR A 164 -69.35 -65.62 51.35
N LYS A 165 -68.72 -64.57 51.91
CA LYS A 165 -68.85 -64.23 53.34
C LYS A 165 -70.27 -63.82 53.72
N GLN A 166 -71.00 -63.17 52.82
CA GLN A 166 -72.42 -62.86 52.99
C GLN A 166 -73.24 -64.14 53.13
N GLN A 167 -73.06 -65.11 52.22
CA GLN A 167 -73.75 -66.40 52.28
C GLN A 167 -73.46 -67.14 53.60
N ILE A 168 -72.21 -67.14 54.08
CA ILE A 168 -71.86 -67.73 55.37
C ILE A 168 -72.60 -67.01 56.50
N PHE A 169 -72.59 -65.68 56.53
CA PHE A 169 -73.27 -64.91 57.56
C PHE A 169 -74.78 -65.21 57.59
N GLU A 170 -75.44 -65.25 56.43
CA GLU A 170 -76.86 -65.61 56.29
C GLU A 170 -77.13 -67.04 56.77
N GLN A 171 -76.28 -68.00 56.40
CA GLN A 171 -76.38 -69.38 56.88
C GLN A 171 -76.21 -69.48 58.40
N GLN A 172 -75.24 -68.77 58.99
CA GLN A 172 -75.04 -68.76 60.44
C GLN A 172 -76.22 -68.12 61.17
N GLN A 173 -76.84 -67.09 60.59
CA GLN A 173 -78.05 -66.48 61.14
C GLN A 173 -79.23 -67.46 61.11
N LEU A 174 -79.39 -68.23 60.03
CA LEU A 174 -80.39 -69.29 59.94
C LEU A 174 -80.14 -70.39 60.97
N ILE A 175 -78.89 -70.88 61.10
CA ILE A 175 -78.50 -71.87 62.12
C ILE A 175 -78.83 -71.33 63.52
N ALA A 176 -78.47 -70.09 63.83
CA ALA A 176 -78.77 -69.49 65.13
C ALA A 176 -80.28 -69.40 65.42
N ASN A 177 -81.10 -69.13 64.40
CA ASN A 177 -82.56 -69.15 64.55
C ASN A 177 -83.09 -70.57 64.79
N TYR A 178 -82.61 -71.56 64.05
CA TYR A 178 -83.00 -72.95 64.25
C TYR A 178 -82.56 -73.51 65.61
N GLU A 179 -81.36 -73.17 66.09
CA GLU A 179 -80.91 -73.57 67.43
C GLU A 179 -81.78 -72.92 68.53
N LYS A 180 -82.16 -71.65 68.39
CA LYS A 180 -83.13 -71.00 69.31
C LYS A 180 -84.49 -71.69 69.32
N ASP A 181 -84.95 -72.18 68.17
CA ASP A 181 -86.21 -72.92 68.08
C ASP A 181 -86.06 -74.34 68.64
N ARG A 182 -84.89 -74.96 68.48
CA ARG A 182 -84.54 -76.26 69.09
C ARG A 182 -84.48 -76.19 70.61
N GLU A 183 -83.94 -75.11 71.18
CA GLU A 183 -83.92 -74.87 72.63
C GLU A 183 -85.33 -74.83 73.26
N LYS A 184 -86.36 -74.50 72.47
CA LYS A 184 -87.76 -74.43 72.92
C LYS A 184 -88.53 -75.74 72.79
N LEU A 185 -87.90 -76.83 72.33
CA LEU A 185 -88.56 -78.12 72.13
C LEU A 185 -88.81 -78.85 73.46
N VAL A 186 -90.08 -79.14 73.76
CA VAL A 186 -90.51 -79.88 74.98
C VAL A 186 -90.81 -81.36 74.66
N GLU A 187 -90.56 -82.28 75.59
CA GLU A 187 -90.84 -83.71 75.38
C GLU A 187 -92.34 -84.01 75.24
N GLY A 188 -92.70 -84.73 74.17
CA GLY A 188 -94.09 -85.10 73.85
C GLY A 188 -94.83 -84.13 72.93
N GLU A 189 -94.26 -82.95 72.64
CA GLU A 189 -94.85 -81.98 71.71
C GLU A 189 -94.25 -82.11 70.30
N PRO A 190 -95.05 -81.91 69.23
CA PRO A 190 -94.55 -81.95 67.86
C PRO A 190 -93.58 -80.80 67.61
N CYS A 191 -92.42 -81.12 67.04
CA CYS A 191 -91.40 -80.12 66.67
C CYS A 191 -91.99 -79.04 65.73
N PRO A 192 -91.78 -77.72 65.94
CA PRO A 192 -92.34 -76.68 65.08
C PRO A 192 -91.71 -76.64 63.68
N LEU A 193 -90.58 -77.32 63.46
CA LEU A 193 -89.89 -77.36 62.17
C LEU A 193 -90.27 -78.57 61.31
N CYS A 194 -90.54 -79.73 61.92
CA CYS A 194 -90.80 -80.97 61.19
C CYS A 194 -92.04 -81.75 61.67
N PHE A 195 -92.73 -81.26 62.70
CA PHE A 195 -93.94 -81.82 63.32
C PHE A 195 -93.80 -83.25 63.88
N ALA A 196 -92.59 -83.81 63.91
CA ALA A 196 -92.33 -85.11 64.52
C ALA A 196 -92.34 -85.02 66.05
N VAL A 197 -92.93 -86.02 66.71
CA VAL A 197 -92.97 -86.16 68.18
C VAL A 197 -91.71 -86.84 68.73
N HIS A 198 -91.04 -87.65 67.90
CA HIS A 198 -89.75 -88.28 68.20
C HIS A 198 -88.73 -87.85 67.14
N HIS A 199 -87.66 -87.16 67.55
CA HIS A 199 -86.64 -86.63 66.65
C HIS A 199 -85.24 -87.14 67.01
N PRO A 200 -84.46 -87.71 66.06
CA PRO A 200 -83.15 -88.31 66.34
C PRO A 200 -82.11 -87.33 66.90
N PHE A 201 -82.33 -86.03 66.73
CA PHE A 201 -81.44 -84.98 67.28
C PHE A 201 -81.44 -84.93 68.83
N ARG A 202 -82.45 -85.48 69.51
CA ARG A 202 -82.45 -85.59 70.97
C ARG A 202 -81.41 -86.56 71.52
N GLU A 203 -81.01 -87.54 70.72
CA GLU A 203 -80.03 -88.57 71.12
C GLU A 203 -78.58 -88.06 70.95
N HIS A 204 -78.36 -87.05 70.11
CA HIS A 204 -77.07 -86.44 69.85
C HIS A 204 -77.06 -84.96 70.30
N GLN A 205 -77.10 -84.74 71.62
CA GLN A 205 -77.18 -83.43 72.27
C GLN A 205 -75.87 -82.62 72.23
N GLN A 206 -75.27 -82.44 71.06
CA GLN A 206 -74.22 -81.42 70.93
C GLN A 206 -74.84 -80.13 70.39
N PRO A 207 -74.98 -79.08 71.23
CA PRO A 207 -75.45 -77.80 70.74
C PRO A 207 -74.44 -77.26 69.74
N LEU A 208 -74.87 -77.05 68.50
CA LEU A 208 -74.10 -76.30 67.52
C LEU A 208 -74.02 -74.87 68.04
N ARG A 209 -72.80 -74.35 68.25
CA ARG A 209 -72.60 -72.95 68.63
C ARG A 209 -72.51 -72.10 67.36
N PRO A 210 -73.57 -71.37 66.99
CA PRO A 210 -73.49 -70.48 65.84
C PRO A 210 -72.52 -69.34 66.14
N PHE A 211 -71.67 -68.99 65.17
CA PHE A 211 -70.65 -67.93 65.30
C PHE A 211 -71.05 -66.67 64.53
N VAL A 212 -72.29 -66.24 64.71
CA VAL A 212 -72.91 -65.15 63.93
C VAL A 212 -72.12 -63.85 64.00
N ASP A 213 -71.58 -63.50 65.17
CA ASP A 213 -70.82 -62.24 65.35
C ASP A 213 -69.48 -62.25 64.61
N GLU A 214 -68.77 -63.39 64.60
CA GLU A 214 -67.53 -63.57 63.85
C GLU A 214 -67.81 -63.53 62.34
N ALA A 215 -68.85 -64.23 61.88
CA ALA A 215 -69.27 -64.22 60.48
C ALA A 215 -69.70 -62.82 60.01
N LYS A 216 -70.36 -62.04 60.88
CA LYS A 216 -70.73 -60.64 60.62
C LYS A 216 -69.51 -59.75 60.53
N ALA A 217 -68.54 -59.92 61.41
CA ALA A 217 -67.28 -59.16 61.37
C ALA A 217 -66.47 -59.49 60.11
N ASP A 218 -66.41 -60.76 59.71
CA ASP A 218 -65.80 -61.20 58.45
C ASP A 218 -66.48 -60.58 57.23
N TYR A 219 -67.81 -60.63 57.17
CA TYR A 219 -68.56 -60.02 56.07
C TYR A 219 -68.32 -58.51 55.98
N ARG A 220 -68.33 -57.79 57.12
CA ARG A 220 -68.02 -56.35 57.14
C ARG A 220 -66.61 -56.06 56.62
N ARG A 221 -65.60 -56.82 57.05
CA ARG A 221 -64.23 -56.67 56.53
C ARG A 221 -64.15 -56.89 55.02
N ALA A 222 -64.83 -57.90 54.50
CA ALA A 222 -64.88 -58.16 53.06
C ALA A 222 -65.62 -57.04 52.30
N GLN A 223 -66.70 -56.51 52.89
CA GLN A 223 -67.42 -55.35 52.36
C GLN A 223 -66.54 -54.10 52.31
N ASP A 224 -65.85 -53.75 53.40
CA ASP A 224 -64.98 -52.58 53.47
C ASP A 224 -63.84 -52.66 52.43
N ARG A 225 -63.25 -53.85 52.23
CA ARG A 225 -62.24 -54.11 51.19
C ARG A 225 -62.80 -53.90 49.78
N TYR A 226 -63.97 -54.45 49.50
CA TYR A 226 -64.65 -54.27 48.22
C TYR A 226 -64.97 -52.80 47.95
N GLU A 227 -65.49 -52.08 48.94
CA GLU A 227 -65.82 -50.65 48.82
C GLU A 227 -64.57 -49.80 48.59
N SER A 228 -63.45 -50.13 49.26
CA SER A 228 -62.16 -49.45 49.07
C SER A 228 -61.61 -49.68 47.65
N ALA A 229 -61.61 -50.92 47.18
CA ALA A 229 -61.19 -51.24 45.80
C ALA A 229 -62.10 -50.59 44.75
N LEU A 230 -63.41 -50.46 45.05
CA LEU A 230 -64.36 -49.79 44.15
C LEU A 230 -64.10 -48.28 44.07
N PHE A 231 -63.69 -47.68 45.18
CA PHE A 231 -63.27 -46.29 45.19
C PHE A 231 -62.00 -46.09 44.36
N GLU A 232 -60.96 -46.90 44.57
CA GLU A 232 -59.71 -46.84 43.80
C GLU A 232 -59.94 -47.03 42.30
N HIS A 233 -60.78 -48.00 41.90
CA HIS A 233 -61.12 -48.20 40.50
C HIS A 233 -61.84 -46.99 39.87
N ARG A 234 -62.73 -46.33 40.63
CA ARG A 234 -63.40 -45.11 40.15
C ARG A 234 -62.43 -43.95 40.00
N ASP A 235 -61.45 -43.85 40.88
CA ASP A 235 -60.39 -42.84 40.81
C ASP A 235 -59.53 -43.04 39.55
N LEU A 236 -59.09 -44.27 39.29
CA LEU A 236 -58.36 -44.63 38.06
C LEU A 236 -59.16 -44.33 36.79
N LEU A 237 -60.48 -44.55 36.80
CA LEU A 237 -61.35 -44.21 35.65
C LEU A 237 -61.48 -42.70 35.46
N GLN A 238 -61.43 -41.92 36.53
CA GLN A 238 -61.44 -40.46 36.44
C GLN A 238 -60.11 -39.96 35.88
N ASP A 239 -59.00 -40.47 36.39
CA ASP A 239 -57.66 -40.20 35.86
C ASP A 239 -57.54 -40.55 34.37
N GLN A 240 -58.21 -41.63 33.92
CA GLN A 240 -58.20 -42.03 32.52
C GLN A 240 -58.90 -41.00 31.65
N ARG A 241 -60.07 -40.52 32.07
CA ARG A 241 -60.81 -39.48 31.34
C ARG A 241 -60.04 -38.17 31.28
N ASP A 242 -59.40 -37.81 32.38
CA ASP A 242 -58.61 -36.57 32.46
C ASP A 242 -57.39 -36.67 31.53
N LEU A 243 -56.72 -37.84 31.51
CA LEU A 243 -55.61 -38.11 30.60
C LEU A 243 -56.04 -38.17 29.12
N GLU A 244 -57.18 -38.78 28.81
CA GLU A 244 -57.76 -38.79 27.46
C GLU A 244 -58.09 -37.37 26.99
N GLY A 245 -58.63 -36.53 27.88
CA GLY A 245 -58.87 -35.11 27.60
C GLY A 245 -57.59 -34.33 27.33
N GLU A 246 -56.53 -34.56 28.13
CA GLU A 246 -55.20 -33.99 27.90
C GLU A 246 -54.62 -34.44 26.55
N LEU A 247 -54.72 -35.73 26.23
CA LEU A 247 -54.25 -36.30 24.95
C LEU A 247 -55.03 -35.75 23.76
N GLU A 248 -56.35 -35.56 23.85
CA GLU A 248 -57.16 -35.02 22.77
C GLU A 248 -56.87 -33.53 22.54
N GLN A 249 -56.73 -32.75 23.62
CA GLN A 249 -56.34 -31.35 23.54
C GLN A 249 -54.95 -31.21 22.91
N LEU A 250 -53.97 -32.01 23.38
CA LEU A 250 -52.63 -32.02 22.81
C LEU A 250 -52.62 -32.54 21.38
N ALA A 251 -53.38 -33.57 21.04
CA ALA A 251 -53.48 -34.04 19.66
C ALA A 251 -54.03 -32.95 18.72
N GLY A 252 -54.92 -32.08 19.19
CA GLY A 252 -55.37 -30.91 18.44
C GLY A 252 -54.29 -29.83 18.30
N GLU A 253 -53.73 -29.38 19.43
CA GLU A 253 -52.75 -28.30 19.49
C GLU A 253 -51.41 -28.70 18.86
N GLU A 254 -50.85 -29.85 19.24
CA GLU A 254 -49.57 -30.39 18.77
C GLU A 254 -49.66 -30.81 17.30
N ARG A 255 -50.79 -31.31 16.76
CA ARG A 255 -50.88 -31.55 15.29
C ARG A 255 -50.77 -30.26 14.50
N GLY A 256 -51.41 -29.19 14.99
CA GLY A 256 -51.27 -27.86 14.39
C GLY A 256 -49.83 -27.35 14.47
N GLN A 257 -49.25 -27.39 15.67
CA GLN A 257 -47.87 -26.94 15.92
C GLN A 257 -46.86 -27.79 15.13
N PHE A 258 -46.96 -29.11 15.15
CA PHE A 258 -46.08 -30.02 14.42
C PHE A 258 -46.17 -29.82 12.91
N HIS A 259 -47.37 -29.59 12.36
CA HIS A 259 -47.52 -29.23 10.95
C HIS A 259 -46.81 -27.91 10.65
N THR A 260 -47.01 -26.88 11.48
CA THR A 260 -46.33 -25.58 11.29
C THR A 260 -44.80 -25.70 11.40
N LEU A 261 -44.28 -26.45 12.37
CA LEU A 261 -42.85 -26.70 12.54
C LEU A 261 -42.29 -27.48 11.34
N THR A 262 -43.03 -28.48 10.84
CA THR A 262 -42.61 -29.25 9.67
C THR A 262 -42.55 -28.39 8.42
N THR A 263 -43.57 -27.54 8.19
CA THR A 263 -43.57 -26.59 7.07
C THR A 263 -42.44 -25.56 7.20
N GLN A 264 -42.15 -25.08 8.41
CA GLN A 264 -41.03 -24.17 8.65
C GLN A 264 -39.68 -24.85 8.41
N LEU A 265 -39.50 -26.10 8.86
CA LEU A 265 -38.30 -26.90 8.61
C LEU A 265 -38.08 -27.07 7.11
N GLN A 266 -39.11 -27.47 6.35
CA GLN A 266 -39.03 -27.60 4.89
C GLN A 266 -38.62 -26.29 4.22
N LEU A 267 -39.22 -25.17 4.63
CA LEU A 267 -38.88 -23.85 4.08
C LEU A 267 -37.42 -23.46 4.39
N VAL A 268 -36.94 -23.76 5.59
CA VAL A 268 -35.55 -23.51 5.98
C VAL A 268 -34.60 -24.43 5.21
N GLU A 269 -34.94 -25.71 5.03
CA GLU A 269 -34.17 -26.68 4.24
C GLU A 269 -34.06 -26.25 2.77
N GLU A 270 -35.15 -25.80 2.16
CA GLU A 270 -35.15 -25.26 0.80
C GLU A 270 -34.23 -24.03 0.66
N ARG A 271 -34.30 -23.11 1.63
CA ARG A 271 -33.44 -21.91 1.66
C ARG A 271 -31.97 -22.26 1.87
N ILE A 272 -31.67 -23.19 2.77
CA ILE A 272 -30.32 -23.72 3.00
C ILE A 272 -29.81 -24.38 1.72
N GLY A 273 -30.63 -25.22 1.07
CA GLY A 273 -30.27 -25.88 -0.18
C GLY A 273 -29.96 -24.90 -1.31
N ALA A 274 -30.78 -23.87 -1.48
CA ALA A 274 -30.55 -22.81 -2.46
C ALA A 274 -29.23 -22.06 -2.21
N LEU A 275 -28.94 -21.68 -0.96
CA LEU A 275 -27.70 -21.00 -0.62
C LEU A 275 -26.46 -21.90 -0.77
N ILE A 276 -26.56 -23.19 -0.39
CA ILE A 276 -25.46 -24.14 -0.57
C ILE A 276 -25.16 -24.36 -2.06
N ALA A 277 -26.18 -24.38 -2.92
CA ALA A 277 -25.98 -24.47 -4.37
C ALA A 277 -25.24 -23.25 -4.94
N GLU A 278 -25.46 -22.05 -4.39
CA GLU A 278 -24.75 -20.83 -4.78
C GLU A 278 -23.31 -20.74 -4.24
N ILE A 279 -23.06 -21.29 -3.05
CA ILE A 279 -21.77 -21.21 -2.35
C ILE A 279 -20.80 -22.32 -2.79
N GLY A 280 -21.33 -23.52 -3.07
CA GLY A 280 -20.55 -24.73 -3.30
C GLY A 280 -20.30 -25.55 -2.03
N THR A 281 -20.38 -26.87 -2.17
CA THR A 281 -20.36 -27.82 -1.04
C THR A 281 -19.02 -27.91 -0.30
N GLN A 282 -17.90 -27.69 -0.99
CA GLN A 282 -16.56 -27.72 -0.38
C GLN A 282 -16.34 -26.57 0.60
N LYS A 283 -16.56 -25.32 0.17
CA LYS A 283 -16.37 -24.13 1.03
C LYS A 283 -17.29 -24.15 2.25
N TRP A 284 -18.49 -24.71 2.10
CA TRP A 284 -19.40 -24.88 3.22
C TRP A 284 -18.88 -25.87 4.27
N GLY A 285 -18.25 -26.98 3.85
CA GLY A 285 -17.72 -27.99 4.77
C GLY A 285 -16.73 -27.43 5.79
N GLU A 286 -15.94 -26.42 5.40
CA GLU A 286 -14.95 -25.76 6.27
C GLU A 286 -15.57 -24.85 7.33
N LEU A 287 -16.68 -24.18 7.00
CA LEU A 287 -17.31 -23.17 7.85
C LEU A 287 -18.56 -23.67 8.58
N ARG A 288 -19.07 -24.86 8.26
CA ARG A 288 -20.31 -25.44 8.80
C ARG A 288 -20.39 -25.53 10.33
N ASN A 289 -19.24 -25.68 10.99
CA ASN A 289 -19.17 -25.85 12.45
C ASN A 289 -19.08 -24.52 13.20
N LEU A 290 -18.98 -23.39 12.50
CA LEU A 290 -18.90 -22.08 13.12
C LEU A 290 -20.30 -21.52 13.35
N ALA A 291 -20.48 -20.91 14.52
CA ALA A 291 -21.65 -20.08 14.77
C ALA A 291 -21.66 -18.85 13.83
N PRO A 292 -22.82 -18.19 13.63
CA PRO A 292 -22.91 -17.01 12.76
C PRO A 292 -21.88 -15.92 13.10
N GLN A 293 -21.59 -15.71 14.38
CA GLN A 293 -20.54 -14.78 14.83
C GLN A 293 -19.13 -15.25 14.44
N GLY A 294 -18.82 -16.53 14.59
CA GLY A 294 -17.54 -17.10 14.17
C GLY A 294 -17.31 -17.00 12.66
N VAL A 295 -18.37 -17.17 11.87
CA VAL A 295 -18.34 -16.93 10.41
C VAL A 295 -18.04 -15.45 10.12
N ARG A 296 -18.72 -14.52 10.79
CA ARG A 296 -18.47 -13.07 10.63
C ARG A 296 -17.02 -12.72 10.94
N GLU A 297 -16.50 -13.17 12.08
CA GLU A 297 -15.12 -12.91 12.51
C GLU A 297 -14.06 -13.50 11.57
N TRP A 298 -14.34 -14.67 10.97
CA TRP A 298 -13.46 -15.27 9.99
C TRP A 298 -13.38 -14.40 8.73
N PHE A 299 -14.53 -13.96 8.20
CA PHE A 299 -14.57 -13.06 7.05
C PHE A 299 -13.99 -11.67 7.36
N ASP A 300 -14.22 -11.13 8.57
CA ASP A 300 -13.65 -9.85 9.00
C ASP A 300 -12.12 -9.89 9.03
N ARG A 301 -11.53 -10.99 9.51
CA ARG A 301 -10.08 -11.21 9.48
C ARG A 301 -9.54 -11.25 8.05
N GLN A 302 -10.18 -12.02 7.17
CA GLN A 302 -9.79 -12.11 5.77
C GLN A 302 -9.96 -10.78 5.02
N GLU A 303 -11.04 -10.03 5.28
CA GLU A 303 -11.24 -8.69 4.71
C GLU A 303 -10.17 -7.72 5.22
N ALA A 304 -9.80 -7.78 6.50
CA ALA A 304 -8.73 -6.96 7.06
C ALA A 304 -7.37 -7.26 6.42
N GLU A 305 -7.01 -8.55 6.25
CA GLU A 305 -5.77 -8.98 5.57
C GLU A 305 -5.71 -8.48 4.12
N LEU A 306 -6.82 -8.59 3.39
CA LEU A 306 -6.93 -8.06 2.03
C LEU A 306 -6.80 -6.53 2.00
N GLN A 307 -7.40 -5.83 2.96
CA GLN A 307 -7.30 -4.38 3.08
C GLN A 307 -5.89 -3.90 3.45
N THR A 308 -5.17 -4.64 4.30
CA THR A 308 -3.77 -4.32 4.64
C THR A 308 -2.85 -4.52 3.45
N ALA A 309 -2.96 -5.67 2.77
CA ALA A 309 -2.20 -5.92 1.54
C ALA A 309 -2.50 -4.86 0.46
N TRP A 310 -3.75 -4.40 0.37
CA TRP A 310 -4.11 -3.31 -0.54
C TRP A 310 -3.46 -1.98 -0.17
N LYS A 311 -3.49 -1.58 1.11
CA LYS A 311 -2.84 -0.35 1.56
C LYS A 311 -1.35 -0.36 1.26
N GLU A 312 -0.69 -1.50 1.48
CA GLU A 312 0.72 -1.68 1.15
C GLU A 312 0.98 -1.54 -0.35
N LEU A 313 0.18 -2.18 -1.19
CA LEU A 313 0.26 -2.02 -2.66
C LEU A 313 0.04 -0.58 -3.11
N LEU A 314 -0.91 0.14 -2.51
CA LEU A 314 -1.20 1.53 -2.85
C LEU A 314 -0.07 2.48 -2.43
N GLU A 315 0.53 2.26 -1.26
CA GLU A 315 1.69 3.04 -0.81
C GLU A 315 2.93 2.74 -1.67
N LEU A 316 3.18 1.48 -2.01
CA LEU A 316 4.24 1.09 -2.95
C LEU A 316 4.05 1.73 -4.32
N GLU A 317 2.81 1.78 -4.81
CA GLU A 317 2.48 2.43 -6.08
C GLU A 317 2.75 3.93 -6.07
N LYS A 318 2.31 4.65 -5.02
CA LYS A 318 2.63 6.08 -4.86
C LYS A 318 4.15 6.29 -4.82
N ALA A 319 4.86 5.40 -4.14
CA ALA A 319 6.32 5.45 -4.06
C ALA A 319 6.97 5.20 -5.43
N LEU A 320 6.47 4.25 -6.22
CA LEU A 320 6.92 4.00 -7.60
C LEU A 320 6.69 5.23 -8.48
N GLN A 321 5.49 5.79 -8.49
CA GLN A 321 5.17 6.99 -9.28
C GLN A 321 6.06 8.18 -8.90
N THR A 322 6.36 8.33 -7.61
CA THR A 322 7.27 9.38 -7.13
C THR A 322 8.70 9.15 -7.64
N GLU A 323 9.22 7.92 -7.58
CA GLU A 323 10.55 7.61 -8.12
C GLU A 323 10.61 7.71 -9.65
N GLU A 324 9.59 7.30 -10.40
CA GLU A 324 9.52 7.47 -11.86
C GLU A 324 9.57 8.95 -12.24
N SER A 325 8.81 9.80 -11.53
CA SER A 325 8.84 11.24 -11.73
C SER A 325 10.20 11.86 -11.38
N ARG A 326 10.88 11.32 -10.37
CA ARG A 326 12.23 11.72 -10.00
C ARG A 326 13.25 11.30 -11.07
N GLN A 327 13.16 10.08 -11.58
CA GLN A 327 14.05 9.53 -12.60
C GLN A 327 13.92 10.30 -13.92
N THR A 328 12.70 10.65 -14.32
CA THR A 328 12.43 11.49 -15.50
C THR A 328 13.00 12.89 -15.33
N ALA A 329 12.78 13.54 -14.18
CA ALA A 329 13.36 14.85 -13.88
C ALA A 329 14.91 14.83 -13.87
N LEU A 330 15.52 13.75 -13.36
CA LEU A 330 16.97 13.54 -13.40
C LEU A 330 17.48 13.34 -14.83
N HIS A 331 16.79 12.56 -15.66
CA HIS A 331 17.12 12.41 -17.10
C HIS A 331 17.04 13.74 -17.85
N GLU A 332 16.00 14.55 -17.62
CA GLU A 332 15.88 15.89 -18.19
C GLU A 332 17.01 16.82 -17.76
N ARG A 333 17.47 16.68 -16.51
CA ARG A 333 18.61 17.44 -16.00
C ARG A 333 19.93 16.96 -16.61
N GLU A 334 20.15 15.65 -16.73
CA GLU A 334 21.32 15.09 -17.41
C GLU A 334 21.40 15.57 -18.86
N ASN A 335 20.30 15.49 -19.60
CA ASN A 335 20.24 15.95 -20.99
C ASN A 335 20.60 17.44 -21.14
N ARG A 336 20.16 18.29 -20.20
CA ARG A 336 20.53 19.72 -20.19
C ARG A 336 22.01 19.94 -19.93
N LEU A 337 22.60 19.21 -18.97
CA LEU A 337 24.02 19.33 -18.69
C LEU A 337 24.90 18.75 -19.80
N LEU A 338 24.48 17.66 -20.45
CA LEU A 338 25.17 17.11 -21.62
C LEU A 338 25.22 18.12 -22.77
N LEU A 339 24.11 18.83 -23.01
CA LEU A 339 24.08 19.91 -23.99
C LEU A 339 25.03 21.05 -23.60
N SER A 340 25.04 21.44 -22.32
CA SER A 340 25.97 22.46 -21.79
C SER A 340 27.43 22.06 -21.95
N ASP A 341 27.79 20.81 -21.60
CA ASP A 341 29.14 20.27 -21.78
C ASP A 341 29.55 20.26 -23.26
N GLN A 342 28.66 19.85 -24.15
CA GLN A 342 28.90 19.91 -25.60
C GLN A 342 29.15 21.36 -26.08
N GLN A 343 28.38 22.33 -25.61
CA GLN A 343 28.57 23.74 -25.92
C GLN A 343 29.93 24.26 -25.41
N HIS A 344 30.29 23.95 -24.17
CA HIS A 344 31.59 24.33 -23.62
C HIS A 344 32.75 23.69 -24.39
N ARG A 345 32.65 22.43 -24.79
CA ARG A 345 33.68 21.77 -25.61
C ARG A 345 33.84 22.43 -26.99
N GLN A 346 32.74 22.79 -27.63
CA GLN A 346 32.77 23.51 -28.90
C GLN A 346 33.40 24.89 -28.76
N GLN A 347 33.03 25.64 -27.71
CA GLN A 347 33.62 26.95 -27.40
C GLN A 347 35.11 26.84 -27.08
N LEU A 348 35.52 25.85 -26.30
CA LEU A 348 36.93 25.59 -26.00
C LEU A 348 37.72 25.26 -27.26
N SER A 349 37.19 24.42 -28.14
CA SER A 349 37.81 24.11 -29.44
C SER A 349 38.01 25.38 -30.27
N TYR A 350 36.98 26.22 -30.36
CA TYR A 350 37.03 27.49 -31.08
C TYR A 350 38.05 28.48 -30.48
N LEU A 351 38.10 28.61 -29.16
CA LEU A 351 39.06 29.48 -28.48
C LEU A 351 40.49 28.96 -28.61
N HIS A 352 40.70 27.64 -28.56
CA HIS A 352 42.01 27.04 -28.80
C HIS A 352 42.51 27.31 -30.22
N GLU A 353 41.63 27.20 -31.23
CA GLU A 353 41.94 27.55 -32.61
C GLU A 353 42.32 29.04 -32.74
N ARG A 354 41.50 29.95 -32.18
CA ARG A 354 41.81 31.39 -32.17
C ARG A 354 43.10 31.73 -31.43
N LYS A 355 43.38 31.05 -30.32
CA LYS A 355 44.64 31.23 -29.59
C LYS A 355 45.82 30.79 -30.46
N SER A 356 45.71 29.66 -31.14
CA SER A 356 46.73 29.17 -32.06
C SER A 356 46.97 30.16 -33.21
N GLU A 357 45.91 30.75 -33.78
CA GLU A 357 46.04 31.80 -34.80
C GLU A 357 46.71 33.06 -34.25
N ALA A 358 46.33 33.51 -33.05
CA ALA A 358 46.94 34.67 -32.40
C ALA A 358 48.43 34.45 -32.10
N ALA A 359 48.79 33.27 -31.59
CA ALA A 359 50.18 32.87 -31.36
C ALA A 359 50.98 32.81 -32.67
N ALA A 360 50.39 32.27 -33.75
CA ALA A 360 51.03 32.26 -35.07
C ALA A 360 51.25 33.67 -35.61
N ARG A 361 50.27 34.57 -35.48
CA ARG A 361 50.41 35.99 -35.85
C ARG A 361 51.46 36.69 -34.99
N GLN A 362 51.47 36.45 -33.69
CA GLN A 362 52.48 37.01 -32.79
C GLN A 362 53.88 36.53 -33.18
N ALA A 363 54.06 35.23 -33.44
CA ALA A 363 55.34 34.68 -33.87
C ALA A 363 55.79 35.27 -35.22
N GLN A 364 54.89 35.39 -36.18
CA GLN A 364 55.19 36.04 -37.47
C GLN A 364 55.60 37.50 -37.27
N ARG A 365 54.80 38.30 -36.54
CA ARG A 365 55.13 39.71 -36.28
C ARG A 365 56.42 39.87 -35.49
N TRP A 366 56.70 38.94 -34.58
CA TRP A 366 57.97 38.89 -33.86
C TRP A 366 59.15 38.64 -34.81
N THR A 367 59.04 37.68 -35.74
CA THR A 367 60.10 37.44 -36.73
C THR A 367 60.30 38.64 -37.66
N GLU A 368 59.22 39.30 -38.10
CA GLU A 368 59.28 40.54 -38.90
C GLU A 368 59.94 41.67 -38.12
N LEU A 369 59.57 41.86 -36.85
CA LEU A 369 60.09 42.89 -35.97
C LEU A 369 61.57 42.65 -35.67
N ASN A 370 61.97 41.41 -35.36
CA ASN A 370 63.36 41.08 -35.06
C ASN A 370 64.24 41.19 -36.32
N ALA A 371 63.76 40.72 -37.48
CA ALA A 371 64.45 40.93 -38.76
C ALA A 371 64.60 42.42 -39.11
N PHE A 372 63.66 43.25 -38.68
CA PHE A 372 63.75 44.71 -38.83
C PHE A 372 64.83 45.30 -37.91
N LEU A 373 64.86 44.90 -36.65
CA LEU A 373 65.86 45.35 -35.67
C LEU A 373 67.27 44.88 -36.05
N GLU A 374 67.42 43.66 -36.55
CA GLU A 374 68.69 43.08 -37.01
C GLU A 374 69.32 43.88 -38.16
N ARG A 375 68.51 44.45 -39.07
CA ARG A 375 69.01 45.32 -40.16
C ARG A 375 69.75 46.55 -39.66
N TYR A 376 69.44 46.99 -38.45
CA TYR A 376 70.08 48.14 -37.80
C TYR A 376 71.09 47.71 -36.73
N GLY A 377 71.45 46.42 -36.68
CA GLY A 377 72.44 45.87 -35.75
C GLY A 377 71.93 45.60 -34.33
N TYR A 378 70.61 45.63 -34.12
CA TYR A 378 70.00 45.37 -32.81
C TYR A 378 69.44 43.95 -32.75
N GLN A 379 69.70 43.26 -31.65
CA GLN A 379 68.97 42.05 -31.25
C GLN A 379 68.17 42.38 -30.01
N ALA A 380 66.86 42.15 -30.05
CA ALA A 380 65.99 42.43 -28.94
C ALA A 380 65.31 41.15 -28.45
N MET A 381 65.21 41.01 -27.13
CA MET A 381 64.39 39.99 -26.50
C MET A 381 62.97 40.52 -26.33
N PRO A 382 61.93 39.67 -26.36
CA PRO A 382 60.53 40.08 -26.26
C PRO A 382 60.19 41.02 -25.08
N GLU A 383 60.97 40.95 -24.01
CA GLU A 383 60.78 41.74 -22.79
C GLU A 383 61.32 43.17 -22.90
N ASP A 384 62.36 43.39 -23.72
CA ASP A 384 63.11 44.64 -23.79
C ASP A 384 62.90 45.41 -25.11
N VAL A 385 62.07 44.90 -26.01
CA VAL A 385 61.88 45.48 -27.35
C VAL A 385 61.42 46.92 -27.32
N ARG A 386 60.54 47.29 -26.38
CA ARG A 386 60.08 48.68 -26.28
C ARG A 386 61.24 49.62 -25.98
N SER A 387 62.04 49.27 -24.96
CA SER A 387 63.22 50.03 -24.56
C SER A 387 64.23 50.16 -25.71
N ARG A 388 64.35 49.13 -26.56
CA ARG A 388 65.22 49.15 -27.76
C ARG A 388 64.67 50.03 -28.87
N ILE A 389 63.37 49.99 -29.16
CA ILE A 389 62.74 50.87 -30.14
C ILE A 389 62.86 52.32 -29.71
N ASP A 390 62.62 52.63 -28.43
CA ASP A 390 62.75 53.98 -27.88
C ASP A 390 64.22 54.48 -27.97
N GLN A 391 65.20 53.60 -27.72
CA GLN A 391 66.63 53.89 -27.92
C GLN A 391 66.95 54.20 -29.40
N MET A 392 66.41 53.42 -30.34
CA MET A 392 66.61 53.67 -31.77
C MET A 392 65.94 54.97 -32.23
N GLN A 393 64.77 55.30 -31.70
CA GLN A 393 64.11 56.58 -31.98
C GLN A 393 64.96 57.77 -31.51
N LEU A 394 65.60 57.65 -30.34
CA LEU A 394 66.54 58.65 -29.83
C LEU A 394 67.76 58.82 -30.75
N GLU A 395 68.42 57.72 -31.13
CA GLU A 395 69.57 57.74 -32.04
C GLU A 395 69.20 58.28 -33.43
N GLY A 396 67.99 57.98 -33.91
CA GLY A 396 67.47 58.50 -35.17
C GLY A 396 67.15 60.00 -35.12
N ALA A 397 66.64 60.49 -33.99
CA ALA A 397 66.44 61.93 -33.76
C ALA A 397 67.79 62.67 -33.71
N GLU A 398 68.81 62.09 -33.07
CA GLU A 398 70.17 62.63 -33.09
C GLU A 398 70.78 62.65 -34.49
N TYR A 399 70.61 61.56 -35.26
CA TYR A 399 71.06 61.50 -36.65
C TYR A 399 70.40 62.60 -37.49
N SER A 400 69.07 62.75 -37.39
CA SER A 400 68.33 63.78 -38.11
C SER A 400 68.75 65.20 -37.71
N LYS A 401 69.02 65.44 -36.43
CA LYS A 401 69.49 66.74 -35.92
C LYS A 401 70.90 67.06 -36.44
N ARG A 402 71.79 66.08 -36.47
CA ARG A 402 73.15 66.22 -37.03
C ARG A 402 73.12 66.41 -38.55
N GLN A 403 72.25 65.70 -39.27
CA GLN A 403 72.06 65.88 -40.71
C GLN A 403 71.52 67.28 -41.04
N ALA A 404 70.54 67.78 -40.28
CA ALA A 404 70.01 69.14 -40.43
C ALA A 404 71.07 70.20 -40.11
N SER A 405 71.91 69.97 -39.09
CA SER A 405 73.03 70.86 -38.74
C SER A 405 74.08 70.88 -39.85
N LEU A 406 74.38 69.73 -40.46
CA LEU A 406 75.33 69.64 -41.58
C LEU A 406 74.78 70.26 -42.88
N GLN A 407 73.46 70.19 -43.11
CA GLN A 407 72.80 70.91 -44.20
C GLN A 407 72.84 72.43 -43.96
N HIS A 408 72.54 72.89 -42.74
CA HIS A 408 72.66 74.30 -42.35
C HIS A 408 74.09 74.82 -42.53
N LEU A 409 75.09 74.07 -42.08
CA LEU A 409 76.50 74.42 -42.26
C LEU A 409 76.90 74.48 -43.74
N ARG A 410 76.35 73.60 -44.59
CA ARG A 410 76.57 73.66 -46.06
C ARG A 410 75.88 74.85 -46.73
N GLU A 411 74.72 75.27 -46.22
CA GLU A 411 74.03 76.48 -46.68
C GLU A 411 74.75 77.75 -46.21
N GLU A 412 75.30 77.75 -45.00
CA GLU A 412 76.18 78.80 -44.48
C GLU A 412 77.51 78.88 -45.27
N GLU A 413 78.08 77.75 -45.66
CA GLU A 413 79.27 77.71 -46.51
C GLU A 413 78.98 78.22 -47.93
N LYS A 414 77.80 77.92 -48.50
CA LYS A 414 77.35 78.48 -49.78
C LYS A 414 77.11 79.98 -49.72
N THR A 415 76.41 80.46 -48.70
CA THR A 415 76.15 81.90 -48.51
C THR A 415 77.42 82.67 -48.13
N GLY A 416 78.35 82.02 -47.42
CA GLY A 416 79.70 82.53 -47.18
C GLY A 416 80.53 82.63 -48.45
N ALA A 417 80.50 81.61 -49.32
CA ALA A 417 81.15 81.64 -50.63
C ALA A 417 80.55 82.71 -51.56
N GLU A 418 79.24 82.94 -51.49
CA GLU A 418 78.56 84.01 -52.23
C GLU A 418 78.96 85.41 -51.73
N ARG A 419 79.14 85.59 -50.42
CA ARG A 419 79.66 86.83 -49.82
C ARG A 419 81.10 87.10 -50.20
N VAL A 420 81.96 86.07 -50.28
CA VAL A 420 83.34 86.21 -50.75
C VAL A 420 83.36 86.61 -52.23
N ARG A 421 82.51 86.00 -53.07
CA ARG A 421 82.41 86.36 -54.49
C ARG A 421 81.95 87.81 -54.70
N LEU A 422 80.95 88.28 -53.95
CA LEU A 422 80.49 89.67 -54.00
C LEU A 422 81.55 90.65 -53.47
N GLY A 423 82.37 90.24 -52.49
CA GLY A 423 83.52 91.03 -52.02
C GLY A 423 84.65 91.15 -53.06
N GLU A 424 84.92 90.08 -53.80
CA GLU A 424 85.91 90.08 -54.89
C GLU A 424 85.46 90.90 -56.11
N GLU A 425 84.16 90.90 -56.42
CA GLU A 425 83.57 91.76 -57.47
C GLU A 425 83.69 93.26 -57.09
N ALA A 426 83.42 93.63 -55.83
CA ALA A 426 83.57 95.01 -55.35
C ALA A 426 85.04 95.50 -55.33
N LEU A 427 85.99 94.63 -55.02
CA LEU A 427 87.44 94.94 -55.07
C LEU A 427 87.91 95.21 -56.51
N ARG A 428 87.41 94.45 -57.50
CA ARG A 428 87.73 94.67 -58.93
C ARG A 428 87.19 95.99 -59.46
N GLU A 429 86.02 96.44 -59.01
CA GLU A 429 85.48 97.76 -59.39
C GLU A 429 86.30 98.91 -58.78
N MET A 430 86.81 98.74 -57.55
CA MET A 430 87.68 99.73 -56.91
C MET A 430 89.03 99.88 -57.63
N ASP A 431 89.62 98.76 -58.07
CA ASP A 431 90.88 98.76 -58.83
C ASP A 431 90.73 99.40 -60.22
N GLN A 432 89.58 99.20 -60.89
CA GLN A 432 89.28 99.86 -62.16
C GLN A 432 89.08 101.38 -62.01
N ALA A 433 88.46 101.83 -60.92
CA ALA A 433 88.28 103.26 -60.62
C ALA A 433 89.61 103.96 -60.29
N LEU A 434 90.55 103.26 -59.66
CA LEU A 434 91.91 103.76 -59.39
C LEU A 434 92.76 103.86 -60.67
N ALA A 435 92.62 102.92 -61.60
CA ALA A 435 93.30 102.96 -62.90
C ALA A 435 92.82 104.14 -63.77
N GLN A 436 91.50 104.42 -63.81
CA GLN A 436 90.96 105.58 -64.55
C GLN A 436 91.43 106.92 -63.97
N ARG A 437 91.58 107.02 -62.63
CA ARG A 437 92.12 108.22 -61.98
C ARG A 437 93.62 108.43 -62.24
N GLN A 438 94.39 107.37 -62.46
CA GLN A 438 95.80 107.46 -62.83
C GLN A 438 95.98 107.91 -64.28
N GLU A 439 95.10 107.50 -65.20
CA GLU A 439 95.13 107.99 -66.60
C GLU A 439 94.74 109.48 -66.72
N GLU A 440 93.81 109.99 -65.90
CA GLU A 440 93.47 111.42 -65.86
C GLU A 440 94.59 112.31 -65.30
N PHE A 441 95.47 111.77 -64.44
CA PHE A 441 96.57 112.52 -63.85
C PHE A 441 97.75 112.70 -64.84
N VAL A 442 98.00 111.72 -65.71
CA VAL A 442 99.09 111.78 -66.70
C VAL A 442 98.73 112.68 -67.90
N ALA A 443 97.45 112.92 -68.18
CA ALA A 443 97.01 113.80 -69.26
C ALA A 443 97.10 115.32 -68.95
N ARG A 444 97.55 115.72 -67.76
CA ARG A 444 97.63 117.12 -67.30
C ARG A 444 99.06 117.63 -66.99
N THR A 445 100.08 116.85 -67.32
CA THR A 445 101.52 117.21 -67.30
C THR A 445 102.13 116.86 -68.63
#